data_AF-A0A752CMA6-F1
#
_entry.id   AF-A0A752CMA6-F1
#
_cell.length_a   1.000
_cell.length_b   1.000
_cell.length_c   1.000
_cell.angle_alpha   90.00
_cell.angle_beta   90.00
_cell.angle_gamma   90.00
#
_symmetry.space_group_name_H-M   'P 1'
#
loop_
_entity.id
_entity.type
_entity.pdbx_description
1 polymer ?
#
loop_
_entity_poly.entity_id
_entity_poly.type
_entity_poly.pdbx_seq_one_letter_code
_entity_poly.pdbx_strand_id
1 'polypeptide(L)'
;MNTLANEVINQIKSRLEFKNDLGFLFAHSFLQKHTQTSFSALQGKIESDSVVIYKRLIESAYLFSQSESDEDKNLAQSIAYHLNIITSDNYLKQLSENLLRALGNFPGASYLQEKNGFIPETFYAYLKRSFIENENKVKIANKEIILTNFQKKVWE
;
A
#
# COMPACT_ATOMS: atom_id res chain seq x y z
N MET A 1 4.65 4.82 -23.71
CA MET A 1 3.78 3.71 -23.28
C MET A 1 4.58 2.42 -23.23
N ASN A 2 4.83 1.91 -22.03
CA ASN A 2 5.55 0.65 -21.84
C ASN A 2 4.56 -0.52 -21.99
N THR A 3 4.35 -0.99 -23.21
CA THR A 3 3.29 -1.96 -23.57
C THR A 3 3.40 -3.27 -22.78
N LEU A 4 4.62 -3.75 -22.54
CA LEU A 4 4.87 -4.97 -21.79
C LEU A 4 4.40 -4.87 -20.34
N ALA A 5 4.64 -3.75 -19.66
CA ALA A 5 4.22 -3.58 -18.26
C ALA A 5 2.68 -3.62 -18.17
N ASN A 6 1.98 -2.91 -19.06
CA ASN A 6 0.52 -2.91 -19.09
C ASN A 6 -0.05 -4.30 -19.44
N GLU A 7 0.58 -5.03 -20.36
CA GLU A 7 0.19 -6.40 -20.68
C GLU A 7 0.33 -7.34 -19.48
N VAL A 8 1.47 -7.29 -18.77
CA VAL A 8 1.70 -8.11 -17.57
C VAL A 8 0.69 -7.77 -16.48
N ILE A 9 0.42 -6.48 -16.25
CA ILE A 9 -0.57 -6.02 -15.28
C ILE A 9 -1.96 -6.57 -15.61
N ASN A 10 -2.38 -6.48 -16.87
CA ASN A 10 -3.68 -6.97 -17.31
C ASN A 10 -3.76 -8.51 -17.20
N GLN A 11 -2.68 -9.22 -17.53
CA GLN A 11 -2.62 -10.66 -17.33
C GLN A 11 -2.78 -11.03 -15.85
N ILE A 12 -2.04 -10.39 -14.93
CA ILE A 12 -2.15 -10.64 -13.48
C ILE A 12 -3.59 -10.41 -13.01
N LYS A 13 -4.19 -9.24 -13.33
CA LYS A 13 -5.57 -8.90 -12.94
C LYS A 13 -6.60 -9.90 -13.47
N SER A 14 -6.34 -10.53 -14.61
CA SER A 14 -7.24 -11.54 -15.19
C SER A 14 -7.17 -12.91 -14.51
N ARG A 15 -6.07 -13.23 -13.81
CA ARG A 15 -5.88 -14.54 -13.18
C ARG A 15 -6.85 -14.73 -12.02
N LEU A 16 -7.47 -15.92 -11.96
CA LEU A 16 -8.39 -16.29 -10.88
C LEU A 16 -7.68 -16.29 -9.52
N GLU A 17 -6.44 -16.75 -9.46
CA GLU A 17 -5.62 -16.77 -8.24
C GLU A 17 -5.49 -15.36 -7.64
N PHE A 18 -5.10 -14.37 -8.45
CA PHE A 18 -4.99 -12.98 -8.01
C PHE A 18 -6.33 -12.43 -7.51
N LYS A 19 -7.44 -12.73 -8.20
CA LYS A 19 -8.78 -12.29 -7.76
C LYS A 19 -9.18 -12.91 -6.42
N ASN A 20 -8.85 -14.18 -6.20
CA ASN A 20 -9.11 -14.88 -4.95
C ASN A 20 -8.28 -14.30 -3.80
N ASP A 21 -7.00 -14.02 -4.04
CA ASP A 21 -6.12 -13.36 -3.08
C ASP A 21 -6.64 -11.98 -2.69
N LEU A 22 -7.07 -11.20 -3.68
CA LEU A 22 -7.61 -9.87 -3.47
C LEU A 22 -8.91 -9.92 -2.65
N GLY A 23 -9.80 -10.87 -2.97
CA GLY A 23 -11.01 -11.13 -2.19
C GLY A 23 -10.71 -11.55 -0.76
N PHE A 24 -9.72 -12.42 -0.56
CA PHE A 24 -9.23 -12.84 0.75
C PHE A 24 -8.72 -11.64 1.57
N LEU A 25 -7.86 -10.80 0.97
CA LEU A 25 -7.30 -9.60 1.60
C LEU A 25 -8.40 -8.65 2.09
N PHE A 26 -9.33 -8.28 1.21
CA PHE A 26 -10.37 -7.33 1.57
C PHE A 26 -11.31 -7.92 2.61
N ALA A 27 -11.77 -9.16 2.45
CA ALA A 27 -12.65 -9.80 3.43
C ALA A 27 -12.02 -9.84 4.83
N HIS A 28 -10.74 -10.25 4.93
CA HIS A 28 -10.03 -10.29 6.22
C HIS A 28 -9.84 -8.90 6.82
N SER A 29 -9.51 -7.91 5.99
CA SER A 29 -9.34 -6.54 6.46
C SER A 29 -10.63 -5.91 6.97
N PHE A 30 -11.76 -6.16 6.30
CA PHE A 30 -13.07 -5.76 6.81
C PHE A 30 -13.39 -6.43 8.14
N LEU A 31 -13.21 -7.76 8.23
CA LEU A 31 -13.51 -8.51 9.45
C LEU A 31 -12.68 -8.00 10.65
N GLN A 32 -11.36 -7.82 10.49
CA GLN A 32 -10.51 -7.34 11.57
C GLN A 32 -10.84 -5.92 12.04
N LYS A 33 -11.29 -5.05 11.13
CA LYS A 33 -11.73 -3.69 11.49
C LYS A 33 -13.03 -3.71 12.31
N HIS A 34 -13.83 -4.76 12.19
CA HIS A 34 -15.09 -4.95 12.91
C HIS A 34 -14.98 -5.85 14.16
N THR A 35 -13.92 -6.64 14.33
CA THR A 35 -13.75 -7.61 15.44
C THR A 35 -12.81 -7.16 16.56
N GLN A 36 -12.75 -5.85 16.89
CA GLN A 36 -12.13 -5.42 18.16
C GLN A 36 -12.78 -6.07 19.41
N THR A 37 -13.92 -6.74 19.27
CA THR A 37 -14.47 -7.68 20.24
C THR A 37 -14.59 -9.07 19.63
N SER A 38 -13.82 -10.02 20.18
CA SER A 38 -13.97 -11.47 20.09
C SER A 38 -13.82 -12.14 18.71
N PHE A 39 -12.58 -12.49 18.33
CA PHE A 39 -12.28 -13.70 17.50
C PHE A 39 -10.78 -14.09 17.57
N SER A 40 -10.18 -14.09 18.75
CA SER A 40 -8.75 -14.40 18.97
C SER A 40 -8.39 -15.89 18.80
N ALA A 41 -9.36 -16.79 18.62
CA ALA A 41 -9.12 -18.25 18.65
C ALA A 41 -8.90 -18.92 17.28
N LEU A 42 -9.19 -18.25 16.15
CA LEU A 42 -9.01 -18.82 14.79
C LEU A 42 -7.76 -18.30 14.06
N GLN A 43 -7.04 -17.35 14.67
CA GLN A 43 -6.01 -16.55 14.00
C GLN A 43 -4.70 -17.32 13.76
N GLY A 44 -4.29 -18.18 14.71
CA GLY A 44 -2.99 -18.87 14.65
C GLY A 44 -2.82 -19.95 13.57
N LYS A 45 -3.91 -20.37 12.89
CA LYS A 45 -3.83 -21.34 11.78
C LYS A 45 -3.86 -20.68 10.39
N ILE A 46 -4.26 -19.41 10.31
CA ILE A 46 -4.32 -18.62 9.06
C ILE A 46 -2.97 -17.94 8.78
N GLU A 47 -2.12 -17.77 9.80
CA GLU A 47 -0.88 -16.98 9.71
C GLU A 47 0.23 -17.57 8.80
N SER A 48 0.34 -18.90 8.61
CA SER A 48 1.41 -19.44 7.74
C SER A 48 1.08 -19.36 6.25
N ASP A 49 -0.16 -19.65 5.86
CA ASP A 49 -0.58 -19.68 4.45
C ASP A 49 -0.88 -18.28 3.90
N SER A 50 -1.24 -17.34 4.78
CA SER A 50 -1.54 -15.95 4.40
C SER A 50 -0.29 -15.15 4.01
N VAL A 51 0.90 -15.49 4.50
CA VAL A 51 2.15 -14.78 4.14
C VAL A 51 2.46 -14.88 2.65
N VAL A 52 2.19 -16.03 2.01
CA VAL A 52 2.40 -16.20 0.57
C VAL A 52 1.44 -15.32 -0.22
N ILE A 53 0.16 -15.31 0.17
CA ILE A 53 -0.87 -14.46 -0.43
C ILE A 53 -0.46 -12.98 -0.31
N TYR A 54 -0.05 -12.54 0.88
CA TYR A 54 0.34 -11.15 1.12
C TYR A 54 1.58 -10.74 0.32
N LYS A 55 2.60 -11.61 0.24
CA LYS A 55 3.79 -11.35 -0.58
C LYS A 55 3.43 -11.15 -2.05
N ARG A 56 2.63 -12.06 -2.62
CA ARG A 56 2.19 -11.96 -4.01
C ARG A 56 1.35 -10.70 -4.27
N LEU A 57 0.49 -10.32 -3.33
CA LEU A 57 -0.31 -9.10 -3.44
C LEU A 57 0.55 -7.84 -3.36
N ILE A 58 1.49 -7.74 -2.41
CA ILE A 58 2.33 -6.54 -2.31
C ILE A 58 3.27 -6.42 -3.51
N GLU A 59 3.82 -7.52 -4.02
CA GLU A 59 4.62 -7.54 -5.25
C GLU A 59 3.79 -7.09 -6.47
N SER A 60 2.55 -7.57 -6.59
CA SER A 60 1.61 -7.12 -7.63
C SER A 60 1.31 -5.62 -7.50
N ALA A 61 1.12 -5.12 -6.28
CA ALA A 61 0.87 -3.72 -6.02
C ALA A 61 2.07 -2.82 -6.40
N TYR A 62 3.30 -3.29 -6.15
CA TYR A 62 4.50 -2.59 -6.63
C TYR A 62 4.54 -2.51 -8.17
N LEU A 63 4.18 -3.58 -8.88
CA LEU A 63 4.07 -3.53 -10.34
C LEU A 63 2.98 -2.55 -10.79
N PHE A 64 1.80 -2.59 -10.18
CA PHE A 64 0.67 -1.70 -10.51
C PHE A 64 1.01 -0.23 -10.25
N SER A 65 1.85 0.06 -9.25
CA SER A 65 2.28 1.44 -8.96
C SER A 65 3.09 2.09 -10.08
N GLN A 66 3.69 1.29 -10.97
CA GLN A 66 4.44 1.75 -12.14
C GLN A 66 3.56 1.96 -13.38
N SER A 67 2.26 1.61 -13.31
CA SER A 67 1.30 1.85 -14.39
C SER A 67 1.07 3.35 -14.59
N GLU A 68 0.70 3.75 -15.80
CA GLU A 68 0.19 5.11 -16.05
C GLU A 68 -1.29 5.24 -15.64
N SER A 69 -2.00 4.12 -15.47
CA SER A 69 -3.43 4.10 -15.10
C SER A 69 -3.65 4.48 -13.64
N ASP A 70 -4.52 5.47 -13.42
CA ASP A 70 -4.96 5.85 -12.08
C ASP A 70 -5.72 4.71 -11.37
N GLU A 71 -6.43 3.85 -12.13
CA GLU A 71 -7.12 2.68 -11.56
C GLU A 71 -6.12 1.66 -10.98
N ASP A 72 -5.02 1.40 -11.70
CA ASP A 72 -3.99 0.47 -11.23
C ASP A 72 -3.26 1.03 -10.00
N LYS A 73 -2.95 2.33 -10.01
CA LYS A 73 -2.36 3.02 -8.85
C LYS A 73 -3.30 3.00 -7.64
N ASN A 74 -4.60 3.18 -7.85
CA ASN A 74 -5.60 3.13 -6.77
C ASN A 74 -5.73 1.71 -6.21
N LEU A 75 -5.67 0.69 -7.06
CA LEU A 75 -5.64 -0.71 -6.62
C LEU A 75 -4.38 -1.00 -5.81
N ALA A 76 -3.21 -0.52 -6.25
CA ALA A 76 -1.96 -0.66 -5.52
C ALA A 76 -2.03 -0.04 -4.11
N GLN A 77 -2.57 1.17 -4.00
CA GLN A 77 -2.78 1.84 -2.72
C GLN A 77 -3.74 1.04 -1.81
N SER A 78 -4.82 0.51 -2.38
CA SER A 78 -5.81 -0.29 -1.65
C SER A 78 -5.18 -1.57 -1.09
N ILE A 79 -4.42 -2.29 -1.93
CA ILE A 79 -3.70 -3.48 -1.50
C ILE A 79 -2.73 -3.14 -0.36
N ALA A 80 -1.89 -2.11 -0.53
CA ALA A 80 -0.91 -1.70 0.48
C ALA A 80 -1.58 -1.39 1.84
N TYR A 81 -2.65 -0.60 1.82
CA TYR A 81 -3.37 -0.20 3.03
C TYR A 81 -4.00 -1.39 3.76
N HIS A 82 -4.79 -2.19 3.03
CA HIS A 82 -5.49 -3.32 3.64
C HIS A 82 -4.52 -4.39 4.14
N LEU A 83 -3.41 -4.62 3.42
CA LEU A 83 -2.40 -5.58 3.81
C LEU A 83 -1.69 -5.15 5.10
N ASN A 84 -1.32 -3.88 5.21
CA ASN A 84 -0.63 -3.35 6.40
C ASN A 84 -1.49 -3.53 7.66
N ILE A 85 -2.82 -3.34 7.55
CA ILE A 85 -3.75 -3.50 8.67
C ILE A 85 -3.77 -4.94 9.18
N ILE A 86 -3.73 -5.92 8.26
CA ILE A 86 -3.98 -7.31 8.62
C ILE A 86 -2.76 -8.16 8.90
N THR A 87 -1.62 -7.80 8.32
CA THR A 87 -0.41 -8.58 8.51
C THR A 87 0.21 -8.30 9.87
N SER A 88 0.75 -9.33 10.50
CA SER A 88 1.64 -9.21 11.67
C SER A 88 3.11 -9.09 11.27
N ASP A 89 3.44 -9.25 9.99
CA ASP A 89 4.82 -9.18 9.47
C ASP A 89 5.27 -7.72 9.30
N ASN A 90 6.26 -7.31 10.09
CA ASN A 90 6.82 -5.96 10.06
C ASN A 90 7.46 -5.60 8.71
N TYR A 91 8.04 -6.57 8.00
CA TYR A 91 8.60 -6.33 6.68
C TYR A 91 7.49 -5.99 5.67
N LEU A 92 6.39 -6.74 5.71
CA LEU A 92 5.23 -6.48 4.85
C LEU A 92 4.56 -5.14 5.20
N LYS A 93 4.44 -4.79 6.49
CA LYS A 93 3.95 -3.47 6.91
C LYS A 93 4.79 -2.34 6.32
N GLN A 94 6.10 -2.47 6.42
CA GLN A 94 7.04 -1.50 5.90
C GLN A 94 6.96 -1.34 4.37
N LEU A 95 6.86 -2.44 3.64
CA LEU A 95 6.66 -2.42 2.18
C LEU A 95 5.39 -1.67 1.81
N SER A 96 4.29 -1.94 2.52
CA SER A 96 3.03 -1.22 2.30
C SER A 96 3.14 0.29 2.56
N GLU A 97 3.77 0.71 3.66
CA GLU A 97 3.99 2.13 3.96
C GLU A 97 4.85 2.80 2.88
N ASN A 98 5.93 2.15 2.47
CA ASN A 98 6.82 2.66 1.43
C ASN A 98 6.11 2.76 0.07
N LEU A 99 5.25 1.81 -0.26
CA LEU A 99 4.47 1.84 -1.49
C LEU A 99 3.47 3.00 -1.49
N LEU A 100 2.77 3.24 -0.37
CA LEU A 100 1.87 4.39 -0.23
C LEU A 100 2.62 5.72 -0.41
N ARG A 101 3.81 5.87 0.20
CA ARG A 101 4.65 7.08 -0.01
C ARG A 101 5.09 7.21 -1.46
N ALA A 102 5.50 6.11 -2.10
CA ALA A 102 5.90 6.12 -3.50
C ALA A 102 4.76 6.53 -4.45
N LEU A 103 3.52 6.23 -4.08
CA LEU A 103 2.30 6.63 -4.79
C LEU A 103 1.83 8.06 -4.42
N GLY A 104 2.55 8.74 -3.52
CA GLY A 104 2.20 10.07 -3.03
C GLY A 104 1.06 10.09 -2.01
N ASN A 105 0.69 8.94 -1.42
CA ASN A 105 -0.29 8.87 -0.33
C ASN A 105 0.41 9.00 1.04
N PHE A 106 0.98 10.17 1.28
CA PHE A 106 1.68 10.49 2.54
C PHE A 106 0.78 10.42 3.77
N PRO A 107 -0.49 10.91 3.74
CA PRO A 107 -1.38 10.80 4.89
C PRO A 107 -1.66 9.33 5.27
N GLY A 108 -1.91 8.47 4.27
CA GLY A 108 -2.15 7.04 4.50
C GLY A 108 -0.91 6.35 5.07
N ALA A 109 0.27 6.64 4.52
CA ALA A 109 1.53 6.08 5.04
C ALA A 109 1.83 6.54 6.48
N SER A 110 1.63 7.83 6.77
CA SER A 110 1.89 8.40 8.10
C SER A 110 0.95 7.83 9.16
N TYR A 111 -0.33 7.68 8.81
CA TYR A 111 -1.32 7.05 9.69
C TYR A 111 -0.95 5.59 10.04
N LEU A 112 -0.49 4.81 9.07
CA LEU A 112 -0.08 3.42 9.32
C LEU A 112 1.22 3.34 10.14
N GLN A 113 2.19 4.20 9.85
CA GLN A 113 3.43 4.28 10.62
C GLN A 113 3.17 4.63 12.10
N GLU A 114 2.27 5.59 12.36
CA GLU A 114 1.86 5.94 13.73
C GLU A 114 1.23 4.74 14.45
N LYS A 115 0.39 3.97 13.75
CA LYS A 115 -0.24 2.74 14.29
C LYS A 115 0.74 1.61 14.55
N ASN A 116 1.75 1.46 13.70
CA ASN A 116 2.71 0.36 13.76
C ASN A 116 3.87 0.63 14.72
N GLY A 117 4.11 1.90 15.07
CA GLY A 117 5.33 2.32 15.75
C GLY A 117 6.51 2.41 14.78
N PHE A 118 7.70 2.68 15.31
CA PHE A 118 8.89 2.83 14.48
C PHE A 118 9.31 1.49 13.86
N ILE A 119 9.14 1.38 12.54
CA ILE A 119 9.74 0.31 11.73
C ILE A 119 10.94 0.90 10.98
N PRO A 120 12.18 0.41 11.22
CA PRO A 120 13.37 0.97 10.58
C PRO A 120 13.30 0.90 9.06
N GLU A 121 13.52 2.03 8.37
CA GLU A 121 13.60 2.07 6.91
C GLU A 121 15.00 1.94 6.35
N THR A 122 15.12 1.37 5.15
CA THR A 122 16.40 1.36 4.44
C THR A 122 16.76 2.78 4.01
N PHE A 123 18.05 3.08 3.92
CA PHE A 123 18.52 4.41 3.49
C PHE A 123 17.97 4.81 2.11
N TYR A 124 17.86 3.85 1.18
CA TYR A 124 17.27 4.10 -0.12
C TYR A 124 15.78 4.47 -0.04
N ALA A 125 15.00 3.77 0.81
CA ALA A 125 13.61 4.11 1.04
C ALA A 125 13.45 5.51 1.65
N TYR A 126 14.31 5.86 2.62
CA TYR A 126 14.39 7.20 3.20
C TYR A 126 14.64 8.26 2.14
N LEU A 127 15.68 8.11 1.32
CA LEU A 127 16.02 9.08 0.27
C LEU A 127 14.88 9.25 -0.73
N LYS A 128 14.31 8.14 -1.21
CA LYS A 128 13.19 8.17 -2.16
C LYS A 128 11.99 8.89 -1.55
N ARG A 129 11.64 8.62 -0.29
CA ARG A 129 10.59 9.35 0.42
C ARG A 129 10.88 10.84 0.48
N SER A 130 12.06 11.23 0.96
CA SER A 130 12.41 12.64 1.13
C SER A 130 12.35 13.42 -0.18
N PHE A 131 12.75 12.80 -1.29
CA PHE A 131 12.61 13.41 -2.62
C PHE A 131 11.13 13.66 -2.98
N ILE A 132 10.29 12.63 -2.91
CA ILE A 132 8.86 12.74 -3.29
C ILE A 132 8.14 13.72 -2.34
N GLU A 133 8.39 13.66 -1.04
CA GLU A 133 7.81 14.61 -0.08
C GLU A 133 8.19 16.06 -0.41
N ASN A 134 9.44 16.29 -0.84
CA ASN A 134 9.91 17.63 -1.19
C ASN A 134 9.25 18.15 -2.48
N GLU A 135 9.12 17.31 -3.52
CA GLU A 135 8.40 17.67 -4.76
C GLU A 135 6.93 18.02 -4.50
N ASN A 136 6.35 17.42 -3.47
CA ASN A 136 4.96 17.58 -3.09
C ASN A 136 4.70 18.65 -2.02
N LYS A 137 5.74 19.36 -1.55
CA LYS A 137 5.58 20.47 -0.61
C LYS A 137 5.04 21.70 -1.32
N VAL A 138 4.03 22.32 -0.71
CA VAL A 138 3.52 23.64 -1.09
C VAL A 138 3.44 24.55 0.12
N LYS A 139 3.51 25.87 -0.11
CA LYS A 139 3.36 26.88 0.94
C LYS A 139 1.96 27.47 0.91
N ILE A 140 1.18 27.23 1.95
CA ILE A 140 -0.18 27.76 2.13
C ILE A 140 -0.22 28.56 3.43
N ALA A 141 -0.57 29.85 3.35
CA ALA A 141 -0.68 30.73 4.51
C ALA A 141 0.53 30.65 5.48
N ASN A 142 1.74 30.69 4.91
CA ASN A 142 3.03 30.55 5.62
C ASN A 142 3.32 29.20 6.30
N LYS A 143 2.53 28.16 6.02
CA LYS A 143 2.82 26.79 6.44
C LYS A 143 3.24 25.94 5.24
N GLU A 144 4.24 25.09 5.43
CA GLU A 144 4.57 24.05 4.47
C GLU A 144 3.65 22.85 4.70
N ILE A 145 3.00 22.40 3.64
CA ILE A 145 2.10 21.25 3.67
C ILE A 145 2.54 20.30 2.55
N ILE A 146 2.64 19.01 2.87
CA ILE A 146 2.92 17.96 1.89
C ILE A 146 1.58 17.50 1.31
N LEU A 147 1.35 17.77 0.04
CA LEU A 147 0.16 17.33 -0.68
C LEU A 147 0.34 15.91 -1.21
N THR A 148 -0.75 15.16 -1.37
CA THR A 148 -0.68 13.94 -2.18
C THR A 148 -0.38 14.26 -3.64
N ASN A 149 0.08 13.28 -4.43
CA ASN A 149 0.30 13.48 -5.87
C ASN A 149 -0.96 14.00 -6.58
N PHE A 150 -2.13 13.48 -6.20
CA PHE A 150 -3.40 13.97 -6.70
C PHE A 150 -3.66 15.43 -6.31
N GLN A 151 -3.50 15.76 -5.03
CA GLN A 151 -3.70 17.14 -4.54
C GLN A 151 -2.73 18.12 -5.20
N LYS A 152 -1.47 17.74 -5.40
CA LYS A 152 -0.44 18.52 -6.08
C LYS A 152 -0.82 18.78 -7.55
N LYS A 153 -1.26 17.74 -8.27
CA LYS A 153 -1.76 17.84 -9.66
C LYS A 153 -2.99 18.76 -9.80
N VAL A 154 -3.85 18.81 -8.79
CA VAL A 154 -5.03 19.71 -8.79
C VAL A 154 -4.65 21.14 -8.37
N TRP A 155 -3.57 21.31 -7.60
CA TRP A 155 -3.10 22.60 -7.11
C TRP A 155 -2.35 23.41 -8.18
N GLU A 156 -1.63 22.73 -9.07
CA GLU A 156 -0.90 23.31 -10.21
C GLU A 156 -1.81 23.54 -11.42
#